data_AF-A0A7S3VZ42-F1
#
_entry.id   AF-A0A7S3VZ42-F1
#
_cell.length_a   1.000
_cell.length_b   1.000
_cell.length_c   1.000
_cell.angle_alpha   90.00
_cell.angle_beta   90.00
_cell.angle_gamma   90.00
#
_symmetry.space_group_name_H-M   'P 1'
#
loop_
_entity.id
_entity.type
_entity.pdbx_description
1 polymer ?
#
loop_
_entity_poly.entity_id
_entity_poly.type
_entity_poly.pdbx_seq_one_letter_code
_entity_poly.pdbx_strand_id
1 'polypeptide(L)'
;GVEHMVMSRRVPHPDGLRLVAYVPSETARLNSGLEKTEEMRSLLSDMIPRADAVVNIQRAALLIDAMHRGDLSSLRFACRDRLHQPVRGKVVYPHLDNCVRAALDAGAHGAFLSGAGPTIMAICSGQSGDIFAQRSTERQEGDVAKAMQKALDELPPELAKK
;
A
#
# COMPACT_ATOMS: atom_id res chain seq x y z
N GLY A 1 5.95 -30.30 17.79
CA GLY A 1 5.50 -29.18 16.94
C GLY A 1 6.04 -27.91 17.54
N VAL A 2 6.67 -27.03 16.76
CA VAL A 2 7.07 -25.72 17.25
C VAL A 2 5.78 -24.94 17.53
N GLU A 3 5.59 -24.52 18.77
CA GLU A 3 4.48 -23.65 19.14
C GLU A 3 4.62 -22.36 18.33
N HIS A 4 3.67 -22.07 17.44
CA HIS A 4 3.66 -20.81 16.69
C HIS A 4 3.19 -19.69 17.62
N MET A 5 4.10 -19.21 18.47
CA MET A 5 3.86 -18.03 19.28
C MET A 5 3.93 -16.79 18.39
N VAL A 6 2.78 -16.15 18.17
CA VAL A 6 2.70 -14.86 17.48
C VAL A 6 2.93 -13.75 18.49
N MET A 7 3.99 -12.97 18.28
CA MET A 7 4.24 -11.76 19.07
C MET A 7 3.75 -10.52 18.30
N SER A 8 3.11 -9.60 19.00
CA SER A 8 2.75 -8.29 18.46
C SER A 8 3.17 -7.18 19.42
N ARG A 9 3.51 -6.02 18.85
CA ARG A 9 3.85 -4.79 19.57
C ARG A 9 3.18 -3.63 18.88
N ARG A 10 2.73 -2.65 19.66
CA ARG A 10 2.27 -1.37 19.10
C ARG A 10 3.48 -0.61 18.57
N VAL A 11 3.40 -0.17 17.32
CA VAL A 11 4.37 0.75 16.71
C VAL A 11 3.76 2.15 16.79
N PRO A 12 4.45 3.15 17.39
CA PRO A 12 3.99 4.53 17.35
C PRO A 12 4.01 5.02 15.89
N HIS A 13 3.13 5.95 15.55
CA HIS A 13 3.12 6.57 14.23
C HIS A 13 3.40 8.07 14.35
N PRO A 14 3.94 8.69 13.29
CA PRO A 14 4.09 10.14 13.23
C PRO A 14 2.74 10.85 13.44
N ASP A 15 2.74 11.99 14.12
CA ASP A 15 1.54 12.82 14.22
C ASP A 15 1.19 13.42 12.86
N GLY A 16 -0.10 13.68 12.63
CA GLY A 16 -0.56 14.29 11.38
C GLY A 16 -0.55 13.37 10.17
N LEU A 17 -0.15 12.09 10.32
CA LEU A 17 -0.19 11.10 9.23
C LEU A 17 -1.63 10.96 8.68
N ARG A 18 -1.77 11.09 7.36
CA ARG A 18 -3.03 10.92 6.64
C ARG A 18 -2.96 9.70 5.74
N LEU A 19 -4.09 9.00 5.60
CA LEU A 19 -4.24 7.88 4.69
C LEU A 19 -5.28 8.23 3.63
N VAL A 20 -4.89 8.10 2.37
CA VAL A 20 -5.80 8.13 1.24
C VAL A 20 -6.06 6.69 0.82
N ALA A 21 -7.32 6.28 0.78
CA ALA A 21 -7.71 4.94 0.38
C ALA A 21 -8.55 5.01 -0.89
N TYR A 22 -8.09 4.32 -1.93
CA TYR A 22 -8.94 3.97 -3.06
C TYR A 22 -9.61 2.63 -2.76
N VAL A 23 -10.94 2.63 -2.69
CA VAL A 23 -11.75 1.44 -2.41
C VAL A 23 -12.61 1.15 -3.63
N PRO A 24 -12.26 0.12 -4.43
CA PRO A 24 -13.08 -0.32 -5.54
C PRO A 24 -14.49 -0.75 -5.10
N SER A 25 -15.50 -0.38 -5.88
CA SER A 25 -16.89 -0.82 -5.67
C SER A 25 -17.11 -2.30 -5.97
N GLU A 26 -16.23 -2.91 -6.77
CA GLU A 26 -16.26 -4.32 -7.13
C GLU A 26 -15.23 -5.10 -6.33
N THR A 27 -15.66 -6.24 -5.76
CA THR A 27 -14.71 -7.15 -5.12
C THR A 27 -14.07 -7.99 -6.21
N ALA A 28 -12.79 -7.77 -6.53
CA ALA A 28 -12.07 -8.74 -7.35
C ALA A 28 -12.17 -10.12 -6.68
N ARG A 29 -12.82 -11.05 -7.36
CA ARG A 29 -12.96 -12.46 -6.99
C ARG A 29 -12.32 -13.25 -8.10
N LEU A 30 -11.42 -14.17 -7.78
CA LEU A 30 -11.12 -15.21 -8.75
C LEU A 30 -12.25 -16.27 -8.67
N ASN A 31 -12.39 -17.07 -9.72
CA ASN A 31 -13.44 -18.07 -9.81
C ASN A 31 -13.05 -19.37 -9.06
N SER A 32 -12.35 -19.27 -7.91
CA SER A 32 -11.81 -20.45 -7.21
C SER A 32 -12.74 -21.05 -6.15
N GLY A 33 -13.81 -20.36 -5.78
CA GLY A 33 -14.73 -20.80 -4.73
C GLY A 33 -14.18 -20.69 -3.29
N LEU A 34 -12.96 -20.19 -3.11
CA LEU A 34 -12.32 -19.93 -1.81
C LEU A 34 -12.73 -18.56 -1.23
N GLU A 35 -12.53 -18.40 0.08
CA GLU A 35 -12.54 -17.08 0.71
C GLU A 35 -11.41 -16.22 0.15
N LYS A 36 -11.67 -14.92 -0.07
CA LYS A 36 -10.77 -14.01 -0.81
C LYS A 36 -9.33 -13.99 -0.27
N THR A 37 -9.15 -14.04 1.05
CA THR A 37 -7.81 -14.01 1.66
C THR A 37 -7.03 -15.29 1.38
N GLU A 38 -7.71 -16.44 1.33
CA GLU A 38 -7.12 -17.74 1.02
C GLU A 38 -6.80 -17.83 -0.48
N GLU A 39 -7.71 -17.35 -1.32
CA GLU A 39 -7.53 -17.21 -2.75
C GLU A 39 -6.31 -16.33 -3.10
N MET A 40 -6.12 -15.21 -2.39
CA MET A 40 -4.96 -14.33 -2.59
C MET A 40 -3.64 -14.90 -2.05
N ARG A 41 -3.70 -15.90 -1.17
CA ARG A 41 -2.53 -16.61 -0.66
C ARG A 41 -2.13 -17.74 -1.61
N SER A 42 -3.08 -18.43 -2.25
CA SER A 42 -2.80 -19.52 -3.19
C SER A 42 -2.11 -19.05 -4.47
N LEU A 43 -2.17 -17.76 -4.80
CA LEU A 43 -1.40 -17.16 -5.90
C LEU A 43 0.11 -17.08 -5.63
N LEU A 44 0.54 -17.22 -4.38
CA LEU A 44 1.93 -17.02 -3.98
C LEU A 44 2.67 -18.37 -3.97
N SER A 45 3.92 -18.37 -4.40
CA SER A 45 4.77 -19.56 -4.31
C SER A 45 5.14 -19.83 -2.86
N ASP A 46 5.17 -21.11 -2.47
CA ASP A 46 5.69 -21.57 -1.18
C ASP A 46 7.19 -21.26 -1.00
N MET A 47 7.92 -21.08 -2.11
CA MET A 47 9.35 -20.81 -2.12
C MET A 47 9.64 -19.47 -2.78
N ILE A 48 10.43 -18.64 -2.11
CA ILE A 48 10.86 -17.33 -2.61
C ILE A 48 12.38 -17.27 -2.75
N PRO A 49 12.92 -16.52 -3.73
CA PRO A 49 14.35 -16.28 -3.81
C PRO A 49 14.86 -15.61 -2.53
N ARG A 50 16.01 -16.06 -2.03
CA ARG A 50 16.64 -15.48 -0.83
C ARG A 50 16.84 -13.97 -0.96
N ALA A 51 17.19 -13.48 -2.14
CA ALA A 51 17.38 -12.05 -2.40
C ALA A 51 16.10 -11.24 -2.14
N ASP A 52 14.93 -11.76 -2.53
CA ASP A 52 13.66 -11.07 -2.32
C ASP A 52 13.21 -11.14 -0.86
N ALA A 53 13.44 -12.28 -0.20
CA ALA A 53 13.24 -12.41 1.24
C ALA A 53 14.07 -11.37 2.02
N VAL A 54 15.37 -11.24 1.70
CA VAL A 54 16.27 -10.26 2.33
C VAL A 54 15.76 -8.83 2.12
N VAL A 55 15.36 -8.47 0.90
CA VAL A 55 14.81 -7.14 0.62
C VAL A 55 13.57 -6.90 1.46
N ASN A 56 12.60 -7.82 1.47
CA ASN A 56 11.37 -7.62 2.21
C ASN A 56 11.56 -7.52 3.73
N ILE A 57 12.48 -8.29 4.30
CA ILE A 57 12.84 -8.17 5.72
C ILE A 57 13.42 -6.77 6.01
N GLN A 58 14.29 -6.24 5.14
CA GLN A 58 14.81 -4.88 5.27
C GLN A 58 13.70 -3.82 5.19
N ARG A 59 12.70 -4.01 4.31
CA ARG A 59 11.56 -3.08 4.15
C ARG A 59 10.68 -3.06 5.40
N ALA A 60 10.40 -4.23 5.98
CA ALA A 60 9.66 -4.34 7.23
C ALA A 60 10.39 -3.66 8.40
N ALA A 61 11.70 -3.89 8.53
CA ALA A 61 12.53 -3.22 9.55
C ALA A 61 12.55 -1.69 9.36
N LEU A 62 12.72 -1.23 8.11
CA LEU A 62 12.70 0.19 7.77
C LEU A 62 11.34 0.83 8.04
N LEU A 63 10.23 0.12 7.80
CA LEU A 63 8.89 0.63 8.08
C LEU A 63 8.70 0.90 9.57
N ILE A 64 9.15 -0.02 10.43
CA ILE A 64 9.06 0.13 11.88
C ILE A 64 9.92 1.30 12.35
N ASP A 65 11.16 1.40 11.87
CA ASP A 65 12.08 2.50 12.22
C ASP A 65 11.55 3.87 11.75
N ALA A 66 11.07 3.95 10.50
CA ALA A 66 10.48 5.16 9.94
C ALA A 66 9.27 5.65 10.74
N MET A 67 8.37 4.75 11.12
CA MET A 67 7.21 5.07 11.96
C MET A 67 7.64 5.54 13.35
N HIS A 68 8.63 4.89 13.96
CA HIS A 68 9.14 5.25 15.28
C HIS A 68 9.81 6.62 15.31
N ARG A 69 10.55 6.96 14.25
CA ARG A 69 11.33 8.22 14.14
C ARG A 69 10.54 9.38 13.58
N GLY A 70 9.34 9.16 13.06
CA GLY A 70 8.65 10.19 12.29
C GLY A 70 9.23 10.42 10.89
N ASP A 71 10.08 9.52 10.37
CA ASP A 71 10.76 9.69 9.08
C ASP A 71 9.86 9.30 7.92
N LEU A 72 9.04 10.25 7.47
CA LEU A 72 8.14 10.06 6.34
C LEU A 72 8.89 9.81 5.02
N SER A 73 10.11 10.34 4.86
CA SER A 73 10.87 10.20 3.61
C SER A 73 11.27 8.75 3.34
N SER A 74 11.56 7.99 4.40
CA SER A 74 11.90 6.56 4.32
C SER A 74 10.70 5.68 3.94
N LEU A 75 9.47 6.13 4.14
CA LEU A 75 8.26 5.34 3.82
C LEU A 75 8.18 4.96 2.34
N ARG A 76 8.75 5.78 1.45
CA ARG A 76 8.74 5.53 0.00
C ARG A 76 9.51 4.26 -0.37
N PHE A 77 10.51 3.95 0.44
CA PHE A 77 11.27 2.72 0.33
C PHE A 77 10.65 1.64 1.19
N ALA A 78 10.21 1.95 2.41
CA ALA A 78 9.66 0.97 3.35
C ALA A 78 8.39 0.26 2.84
N CYS A 79 7.55 0.95 2.06
CA CYS A 79 6.33 0.38 1.47
C CYS A 79 6.57 -0.44 0.20
N ARG A 80 7.82 -0.58 -0.28
CA ARG A 80 8.11 -1.43 -1.46
C ARG A 80 8.06 -2.90 -1.07
N ASP A 81 7.53 -3.72 -1.98
CA ASP A 81 7.37 -5.15 -1.81
C ASP A 81 7.91 -5.91 -3.03
N ARG A 82 8.55 -7.06 -2.80
CA ARG A 82 8.99 -8.00 -3.84
C ARG A 82 8.30 -9.35 -3.78
N LEU A 83 7.40 -9.58 -2.83
CA LEU A 83 6.83 -10.91 -2.60
C LEU A 83 5.41 -11.03 -3.13
N HIS A 84 4.48 -10.24 -2.60
CA HIS A 84 3.05 -10.46 -2.80
C HIS A 84 2.42 -9.42 -3.73
N GLN A 85 2.80 -8.16 -3.59
CA GLN A 85 2.25 -7.05 -4.35
C GLN A 85 2.54 -7.17 -5.86
N PRO A 86 3.76 -7.48 -6.33
CA PRO A 86 4.02 -7.61 -7.76
C PRO A 86 3.25 -8.77 -8.40
N VAL A 87 3.07 -9.88 -7.67
CA VAL A 87 2.31 -11.04 -8.15
C VAL A 87 0.83 -10.68 -8.25
N ARG A 88 0.26 -10.13 -7.19
CA ARG A 88 -1.17 -9.73 -7.16
C ARG A 88 -1.48 -8.61 -8.13
N GLY A 89 -0.59 -7.63 -8.31
CA GLY A 89 -0.72 -6.57 -9.29
C GLY A 89 -0.80 -7.11 -10.72
N LYS A 90 0.05 -8.07 -11.07
CA LYS A 90 0.03 -8.68 -12.41
C LYS A 90 -1.17 -9.58 -12.66
N VAL A 91 -1.58 -10.35 -11.66
CA VAL A 91 -2.58 -11.41 -11.85
C VAL A 91 -4.00 -10.92 -11.59
N VAL A 92 -4.20 -10.05 -10.60
CA VAL A 92 -5.54 -9.66 -10.11
C VAL A 92 -5.80 -8.17 -10.16
N TYR A 93 -4.78 -7.34 -9.94
CA TYR A 93 -4.95 -5.88 -9.79
C TYR A 93 -4.13 -5.10 -10.81
N PRO A 94 -4.46 -5.18 -12.11
CA PRO A 94 -3.67 -4.51 -13.16
C PRO A 94 -3.59 -2.98 -12.98
N HIS A 95 -4.56 -2.41 -12.28
CA HIS A 95 -4.64 -1.00 -11.95
C HIS A 95 -3.67 -0.56 -10.82
N LEU A 96 -3.10 -1.52 -10.08
CA LEU A 96 -2.31 -1.27 -8.88
C LEU A 96 -1.07 -0.41 -9.14
N ASP A 97 -0.25 -0.79 -10.12
CA ASP A 97 1.03 -0.12 -10.37
C ASP A 97 0.83 1.32 -10.84
N ASN A 98 -0.18 1.57 -11.67
CA ASN A 98 -0.52 2.92 -12.13
C ASN A 98 -1.02 3.80 -10.98
N CYS A 99 -1.90 3.28 -10.13
CA CYS A 99 -2.45 4.02 -9.00
C CYS A 99 -1.37 4.31 -7.93
N VAL A 100 -0.51 3.33 -7.62
CA VAL A 100 0.65 3.50 -6.71
C VAL A 100 1.61 4.55 -7.25
N ARG A 101 1.95 4.50 -8.55
CA ARG A 101 2.82 5.51 -9.18
C ARG A 101 2.20 6.90 -9.11
N ALA A 102 0.92 7.03 -9.47
CA ALA A 102 0.22 8.31 -9.45
C ALA A 102 0.18 8.93 -8.04
N ALA A 103 -0.05 8.12 -7.01
CA ALA A 103 0.01 8.59 -5.62
C ALA A 103 1.40 9.11 -5.25
N LEU A 104 2.46 8.37 -5.59
CA LEU A 104 3.84 8.73 -5.28
C LEU A 104 4.30 9.98 -6.03
N ASP A 105 3.88 10.15 -7.29
CA ASP A 105 4.19 11.31 -8.12
C ASP A 105 3.43 12.57 -7.65
N ALA A 106 2.23 12.39 -7.08
CA ALA A 106 1.45 13.45 -6.43
C ALA A 106 1.92 13.82 -5.01
N GLY A 107 2.99 13.19 -4.52
CA GLY A 107 3.65 13.57 -3.27
C GLY A 107 3.45 12.58 -2.12
N ALA A 108 2.74 11.47 -2.29
CA ALA A 108 2.60 10.48 -1.23
C ALA A 108 3.97 9.98 -0.74
N HIS A 109 4.09 9.79 0.58
CA HIS A 109 5.28 9.23 1.22
C HIS A 109 5.39 7.74 0.98
N GLY A 110 4.28 7.03 0.77
CA GLY A 110 4.27 5.62 0.39
C GLY A 110 2.91 5.26 -0.20
N ALA A 111 2.86 4.24 -1.05
CA ALA A 111 1.59 3.69 -1.56
C ALA A 111 1.73 2.18 -1.79
N PHE A 112 0.69 1.44 -1.44
CA PHE A 112 0.71 -0.03 -1.42
C PHE A 112 -0.69 -0.64 -1.47
N LEU A 113 -0.76 -1.92 -1.82
CA LEU A 113 -1.95 -2.74 -1.73
C LEU A 113 -2.31 -2.98 -0.26
N SER A 114 -3.51 -2.57 0.16
CA SER A 114 -3.96 -2.78 1.53
C SER A 114 -4.41 -4.22 1.74
N GLY A 115 -3.62 -4.97 2.51
CA GLY A 115 -3.91 -6.37 2.86
C GLY A 115 -3.94 -7.28 1.62
N ALA A 116 -5.05 -8.01 1.46
CA ALA A 116 -5.27 -8.86 0.29
C ALA A 116 -5.76 -8.08 -0.95
N GLY A 117 -6.10 -6.80 -0.80
CA GLY A 117 -6.76 -6.00 -1.85
C GLY A 117 -8.30 -6.06 -1.81
N PRO A 118 -8.97 -5.27 -2.67
CA PRO A 118 -8.42 -4.57 -3.82
C PRO A 118 -8.05 -3.11 -3.49
N THR A 119 -8.24 -2.72 -2.23
CA THR A 119 -7.98 -1.37 -1.74
C THR A 119 -6.51 -1.01 -1.89
N ILE A 120 -6.25 0.18 -2.42
CA ILE A 120 -4.91 0.77 -2.51
C ILE A 120 -4.85 1.89 -1.48
N MET A 121 -3.79 1.90 -0.69
CA MET A 121 -3.58 2.90 0.36
C MET A 121 -2.35 3.73 0.02
N ALA A 122 -2.46 5.05 0.22
CA ALA A 122 -1.35 5.98 0.15
C ALA A 122 -1.18 6.71 1.49
N ILE A 123 0.05 6.84 1.95
CA ILE A 123 0.44 7.58 3.15
C ILE A 123 0.84 8.99 2.74
N CYS A 124 0.19 9.99 3.31
CA CYS A 124 0.47 11.40 3.10
C CYS A 124 0.85 12.07 4.43
N SER A 125 1.64 13.14 4.35
CA SER A 125 1.80 14.04 5.49
C SER A 125 0.60 14.97 5.55
N GLY A 126 0.01 15.08 6.73
CA GLY A 126 -0.74 16.26 7.16
C GLY A 126 -0.06 16.84 8.40
N GLN A 127 -0.47 18.04 8.84
CA GLN A 127 0.04 18.57 10.10
C GLN A 127 -0.72 18.02 11.31
N SER A 128 -0.02 17.90 12.43
CA SER A 128 -0.57 17.80 13.78
C SER A 128 -0.88 19.20 14.32
N GLY A 129 -2.08 19.43 14.86
CA GLY A 129 -2.51 20.75 15.37
C GLY A 129 -3.74 21.31 14.66
N ASP A 130 -4.00 22.61 14.81
CA ASP A 130 -5.19 23.30 14.30
C ASP A 130 -5.26 23.27 12.75
N ILE A 131 -6.40 22.78 12.25
CA ILE A 131 -6.70 22.67 10.82
C ILE A 131 -6.77 24.04 10.12
N PHE A 132 -7.02 25.14 10.84
CA PHE A 132 -7.15 26.48 10.26
C PHE A 132 -5.82 27.24 10.13
N ALA A 133 -4.74 26.76 10.75
CA ALA A 133 -3.42 27.40 10.72
C ALA A 133 -2.52 26.90 9.56
N GLN A 134 -3.02 26.00 8.70
CA GLN A 134 -2.20 25.24 7.77
C GLN A 134 -1.96 25.95 6.43
N ARG A 135 -0.74 25.80 5.89
CA ARG A 135 -0.41 26.21 4.52
C ARG A 135 -0.90 25.16 3.53
N SER A 136 -1.52 25.60 2.44
CA SER A 136 -2.09 24.71 1.40
C SER A 136 -1.05 23.79 0.75
N THR A 137 0.21 24.23 0.68
CA THR A 137 1.34 23.47 0.13
C THR A 137 1.76 22.26 0.96
N GLU A 138 1.24 22.12 2.18
CA GLU A 138 1.61 21.05 3.12
C GLU A 138 0.54 19.93 3.19
N ARG A 139 -0.61 20.09 2.52
CA ARG A 139 -1.67 19.07 2.42
C ARG A 139 -1.61 18.36 1.08
N GLN A 140 -1.14 17.12 1.09
CA GLN A 140 -0.98 16.33 -0.13
C GLN A 140 -2.15 15.38 -0.38
N GLU A 141 -2.99 15.11 0.64
CA GLU A 141 -4.02 14.08 0.55
C GLU A 141 -5.06 14.35 -0.55
N GLY A 142 -5.40 15.62 -0.79
CA GLY A 142 -6.35 16.00 -1.83
C GLY A 142 -5.81 15.80 -3.24
N ASP A 143 -4.54 16.17 -3.46
CA ASP A 143 -3.89 16.02 -4.76
C ASP A 143 -3.55 14.54 -5.02
N VAL A 144 -3.13 13.80 -4.00
CA VAL A 144 -2.94 12.35 -4.06
C VAL A 144 -4.25 11.63 -4.39
N ALA A 145 -5.36 11.99 -3.74
CA ALA A 145 -6.66 11.39 -4.04
C ALA A 145 -7.10 11.65 -5.49
N LYS A 146 -6.96 12.90 -5.98
CA LYS A 146 -7.26 13.25 -7.37
C LYS A 146 -6.36 12.51 -8.36
N ALA A 147 -5.07 12.38 -8.06
CA ALA A 147 -4.12 11.69 -8.92
C ALA A 147 -4.41 10.18 -8.99
N MET A 148 -4.72 9.55 -7.85
CA MET A 148 -5.16 8.16 -7.81
C MET A 148 -6.44 7.96 -8.62
N GLN A 149 -7.46 8.79 -8.41
CA GLN A 149 -8.72 8.72 -9.17
C GLN A 149 -8.49 8.88 -10.67
N LYS A 150 -7.75 9.92 -11.08
CA LYS A 150 -7.43 10.18 -12.48
C LYS A 150 -6.69 9.00 -13.12
N ALA A 151 -5.70 8.43 -12.44
CA ALA A 151 -4.94 7.30 -12.95
C ALA A 151 -5.81 6.05 -13.17
N LEU A 152 -6.92 5.93 -12.44
CA LEU A 152 -7.89 4.85 -12.60
C LEU A 152 -8.89 5.15 -13.72
N ASP A 153 -9.35 6.40 -13.85
CA ASP A 153 -10.25 6.83 -14.92
C ASP A 153 -9.59 6.73 -16.31
N GLU A 154 -8.28 6.91 -16.38
CA GLU A 154 -7.47 6.80 -17.61
C GLU A 154 -7.06 5.35 -17.94
N LEU A 155 -7.45 4.36 -17.13
CA LEU A 155 -7.15 2.97 -17.45
C LEU A 155 -7.95 2.51 -18.68
N PRO A 156 -7.32 1.73 -19.57
CA PRO A 156 -8.04 1.02 -20.62
C PRO A 156 -9.23 0.25 -20.02
N PRO A 157 -10.41 0.23 -20.68
CA PRO A 157 -11.62 -0.42 -20.15
C PRO A 157 -11.44 -1.89 -19.76
N GLU A 158 -10.49 -2.58 -20.38
CA GLU A 158 -10.10 -3.97 -20.10
C GLU A 158 -9.32 -4.16 -18.80
N LEU A 159 -8.69 -3.11 -18.27
CA LEU A 159 -7.96 -3.09 -16.99
C LEU A 159 -8.75 -2.40 -15.87
N ALA A 160 -9.78 -1.62 -16.21
CA ALA A 160 -10.66 -0.94 -15.26
C ALA A 160 -11.71 -1.85 -14.60
N LYS A 161 -11.99 -3.02 -15.19
CA LYS A 161 -13.05 -3.98 -14.78
C LYS A 161 -12.52 -5.28 -14.13
N LYS A 162 -11.25 -5.31 -13.75
CA LYS A 162 -10.60 -6.44 -13.05
C LYS A 162 -9.93 -5.94 -11.78
#